data_AF-A0A9E8J7U4-F1
#
_entry.id   AF-A0A9E8J7U4-F1
#
_cell.length_a   1.000
_cell.length_b   1.000
_cell.length_c   1.000
_cell.angle_alpha   90.00
_cell.angle_beta   90.00
_cell.angle_gamma   90.00
#
_symmetry.space_group_name_H-M   'P 1'
#
loop_
_entity.id
_entity.type
_entity.pdbx_description
1 polymer ?
#
loop_
_entity_poly.entity_id
_entity_poly.type
_entity_poly.pdbx_seq_one_letter_code
_entity_poly.pdbx_strand_id
1 'polypeptide(L)'
;MKFIAGVFGGLFLAVLGLMLFTVTFASSPETVGGGATIIFFILWVVGIVVALRDKTAAKAWRHLLLASAVLSFLLPISGIIYTGSYMATQVDTTHEYAGAEVAGAAIGGGLVSGFMGFVGFFLGVVFLVIGLLVGRDKQVVYVEKQSQTD
;
A
#
# COMPACT_ATOMS: atom_id res chain seq x y z
N MET A 1 22.50 -9.73 -3.59
CA MET A 1 21.74 -8.49 -3.88
C MET A 1 20.23 -8.70 -4.01
N LYS A 2 19.72 -9.66 -4.81
CA LYS A 2 18.25 -9.87 -4.96
C LYS A 2 17.53 -10.24 -3.66
N PHE A 3 18.15 -11.11 -2.86
CA PHE A 3 17.62 -11.47 -1.55
C PHE A 3 17.45 -10.25 -0.63
N ILE A 4 18.42 -9.33 -0.64
CA ILE A 4 18.36 -8.06 0.11
C ILE A 4 17.18 -7.21 -0.38
N ALA A 5 17.00 -7.08 -1.71
CA ALA A 5 15.85 -6.38 -2.27
C ALA A 5 14.50 -7.01 -1.83
N GLY A 6 14.42 -8.33 -1.79
CA GLY A 6 13.25 -9.07 -1.33
C GLY A 6 12.96 -8.88 0.15
N VAL A 7 13.97 -8.97 1.01
CA VAL A 7 13.80 -8.82 2.46
C VAL A 7 13.37 -7.40 2.81
N PHE A 8 14.05 -6.38 2.29
CA PHE A 8 13.74 -4.98 2.61
C PHE A 8 12.52 -4.45 1.85
N GLY A 9 12.42 -4.70 0.54
CA GLY A 9 11.28 -4.28 -0.26
C GLY A 9 10.00 -5.03 0.12
N GLY A 10 10.12 -6.33 0.44
CA GLY A 10 9.01 -7.11 0.98
C GLY A 10 8.57 -6.62 2.36
N LEU A 11 9.50 -6.12 3.19
CA LEU A 11 9.16 -5.54 4.49
C LEU A 11 8.31 -4.27 4.33
N PHE A 12 8.67 -3.37 3.41
CA PHE A 12 7.83 -2.18 3.11
C PHE A 12 6.42 -2.59 2.69
N LEU A 13 6.33 -3.55 1.77
CA LEU A 13 5.05 -4.09 1.31
C LEU A 13 4.23 -4.70 2.46
N ALA A 14 4.88 -5.47 3.34
CA ALA A 14 4.24 -6.10 4.49
C ALA A 14 3.74 -5.09 5.52
N VAL A 15 4.53 -4.05 5.81
CA VAL A 15 4.14 -2.97 6.74
C VAL A 15 2.94 -2.20 6.18
N LEU A 16 2.96 -1.84 4.90
CA LEU A 16 1.84 -1.14 4.26
C LEU A 16 0.58 -2.01 4.24
N GLY A 17 0.72 -3.28 3.89
CA GLY A 17 -0.42 -4.21 3.88
C GLY A 17 -0.97 -4.51 5.27
N LEU A 18 -0.10 -4.61 6.29
CA LEU A 18 -0.53 -4.67 7.69
C LEU A 18 -1.32 -3.43 8.05
N MET A 19 -0.83 -2.23 7.77
CA MET A 19 -1.53 -0.98 8.05
C MET A 19 -2.90 -0.94 7.38
N LEU A 20 -2.97 -1.39 6.13
CA LEU A 20 -4.21 -1.46 5.36
C LEU A 20 -5.22 -2.41 6.01
N PHE A 21 -4.76 -3.61 6.38
CA PHE A 21 -5.60 -4.60 7.05
C PHE A 21 -6.07 -4.11 8.42
N THR A 22 -5.15 -3.60 9.25
CA THR A 22 -5.48 -3.15 10.61
C THR A 22 -6.49 -2.03 10.59
N VAL A 23 -6.39 -1.06 9.67
CA VAL A 23 -7.37 0.01 9.61
C VAL A 23 -8.71 -0.49 9.08
N THR A 24 -8.70 -1.29 8.01
CA THR A 24 -9.94 -1.84 7.41
C THR A 24 -10.77 -2.59 8.45
N PHE A 25 -10.12 -3.35 9.33
CA PHE A 25 -10.77 -4.18 10.34
C PHE A 25 -10.70 -3.60 11.76
N ALA A 26 -10.33 -2.33 11.94
CA ALA A 26 -10.18 -1.72 13.26
C ALA A 26 -11.48 -1.73 14.10
N SER A 27 -12.64 -1.79 13.46
CA SER A 27 -13.96 -1.95 14.10
C SER A 27 -14.23 -3.37 14.62
N SER A 28 -13.36 -4.34 14.33
CA SER A 28 -13.49 -5.76 14.72
C SER A 28 -12.19 -6.26 15.37
N PRO A 29 -11.97 -6.00 16.68
CA PRO A 29 -10.71 -6.31 17.38
C PRO A 29 -10.31 -7.79 17.30
N GLU A 30 -11.30 -8.68 17.28
CA GLU A 30 -11.12 -10.13 17.20
C GLU A 30 -10.41 -10.56 15.90
N THR A 31 -10.72 -9.86 14.80
CA THR A 31 -10.14 -10.11 13.48
C THR A 31 -8.73 -9.53 13.34
N VAL A 32 -8.46 -8.40 14.00
CA VAL A 32 -7.18 -7.68 13.86
C VAL A 32 -6.04 -8.43 14.54
N GLY A 33 -6.24 -8.99 15.73
CA GLY A 33 -5.17 -9.59 16.55
C GLY A 33 -4.34 -10.63 15.79
N GLY A 34 -4.92 -11.82 15.54
CA GLY A 34 -4.22 -12.88 14.81
C GLY A 34 -4.09 -12.60 13.30
N GLY A 35 -5.10 -11.97 12.71
CA GLY A 35 -5.17 -11.73 11.27
C GLY A 35 -4.05 -10.81 10.77
N ALA A 36 -3.74 -9.73 11.50
CA ALA A 36 -2.72 -8.77 11.09
C ALA A 36 -1.32 -9.40 11.06
N THR A 37 -0.98 -10.21 12.08
CA THR A 37 0.30 -10.93 12.13
C THR A 37 0.42 -11.92 10.97
N ILE A 38 -0.65 -12.69 10.69
CA ILE A 38 -0.66 -13.66 9.59
C ILE A 38 -0.46 -12.93 8.25
N ILE A 39 -1.21 -11.86 8.00
CA ILE A 39 -1.11 -11.08 6.75
C ILE A 39 0.27 -10.45 6.59
N PHE A 40 0.86 -9.93 7.67
CA PHE A 40 2.22 -9.40 7.63
C PHE A 40 3.21 -10.45 7.12
N PHE A 41 3.22 -11.65 7.71
CA PHE A 41 4.14 -12.70 7.27
C PHE A 41 3.86 -13.20 5.86
N ILE A 42 2.58 -13.34 5.48
CA ILE A 42 2.20 -13.72 4.11
C ILE A 42 2.74 -12.70 3.10
N LEU A 43 2.45 -11.41 3.31
CA LEU A 43 2.89 -10.35 2.40
C LEU A 43 4.42 -10.22 2.36
N TRP A 44 5.09 -10.41 3.49
CA TRP A 44 6.55 -10.39 3.55
C TRP A 44 7.17 -11.52 2.74
N VAL A 45 6.67 -12.75 2.92
CA VAL A 45 7.11 -13.93 2.15
C VAL A 45 6.80 -13.75 0.67
N VAL A 46 5.62 -13.25 0.31
CA VAL A 46 5.26 -12.93 -1.07
C VAL A 46 6.25 -11.92 -1.67
N GLY A 47 6.61 -10.88 -0.93
CA GLY A 47 7.62 -9.89 -1.36
C GLY A 47 8.99 -10.51 -1.64
N ILE A 48 9.44 -11.44 -0.79
CA ILE A 48 10.68 -12.19 -1.00
C ILE A 48 10.57 -13.06 -2.27
N VAL A 49 9.46 -13.78 -2.44
CA VAL A 49 9.25 -14.65 -3.61
C VAL A 49 9.24 -13.84 -4.91
N VAL A 50 8.56 -12.70 -4.93
CA VAL A 50 8.55 -11.78 -6.09
C VAL A 50 9.96 -11.34 -6.45
N ALA A 51 10.76 -10.92 -5.46
CA ALA A 51 12.14 -10.49 -5.72
C ALA A 51 13.07 -11.61 -6.22
N LEU A 52 12.84 -12.85 -5.77
CA LEU A 52 13.64 -14.00 -6.21
C LEU A 52 13.31 -14.45 -7.64
N ARG A 53 12.06 -14.24 -8.09
CA ARG A 53 11.64 -14.55 -9.47
C ARG A 53 12.20 -13.58 -10.50
N ASP A 54 12.64 -12.41 -10.09
CA ASP A 54 13.15 -11.41 -11.01
C ASP A 54 14.56 -11.69 -11.55
N LYS A 55 14.77 -11.32 -12.82
CA LYS A 55 16.05 -11.53 -13.51
C LYS A 55 17.17 -10.68 -12.94
N THR A 56 16.88 -9.48 -12.44
CA THR A 56 17.87 -8.54 -11.88
C THR A 56 17.37 -7.92 -10.58
N ALA A 57 18.30 -7.50 -9.71
CA ALA A 57 17.94 -6.84 -8.44
C ALA A 57 17.19 -5.51 -8.66
N ALA A 58 17.49 -4.79 -9.75
CA ALA A 58 16.79 -3.57 -10.09
C ALA A 58 15.32 -3.82 -10.47
N LYS A 59 15.03 -4.91 -11.21
CA LYS A 59 13.64 -5.29 -11.54
C LYS A 59 12.86 -5.73 -10.30
N ALA A 60 13.51 -6.45 -9.37
CA ALA A 60 12.93 -6.81 -8.07
C ALA A 60 12.46 -5.57 -7.28
N TRP A 61 13.33 -4.56 -7.15
CA TRP A 61 12.96 -3.30 -6.50
C TRP A 61 11.82 -2.59 -7.20
N ARG A 62 11.82 -2.55 -8.54
CA ARG A 62 10.71 -1.98 -9.32
C ARG A 62 9.37 -2.64 -8.97
N HIS A 63 9.26 -3.96 -9.03
CA HIS A 63 7.99 -4.63 -8.76
C HIS A 63 7.52 -4.43 -7.31
N LEU A 64 8.44 -4.49 -6.33
CA LEU A 64 8.09 -4.30 -4.92
C LEU A 64 7.67 -2.86 -4.59
N LEU A 65 8.33 -1.86 -5.19
CA LEU A 65 7.94 -0.45 -5.03
C LEU A 65 6.62 -0.15 -5.73
N LEU A 66 6.39 -0.70 -6.92
CA LEU A 66 5.11 -0.54 -7.61
C LEU A 66 3.97 -1.21 -6.85
N ALA A 67 4.19 -2.41 -6.30
CA ALA A 67 3.19 -3.05 -5.46
C ALA A 67 2.91 -2.22 -4.19
N SER A 68 3.97 -1.71 -3.54
CA SER A 68 3.84 -0.80 -2.40
C SER A 68 3.10 0.49 -2.75
N ALA A 69 3.29 1.03 -3.95
CA ALA A 69 2.54 2.19 -4.44
C ALA A 69 1.04 1.90 -4.55
N VAL A 70 0.68 0.74 -5.09
CA VAL A 70 -0.72 0.30 -5.20
C VAL A 70 -1.34 0.15 -3.80
N LEU A 71 -0.64 -0.49 -2.86
CA LEU A 71 -1.08 -0.59 -1.47
C LEU A 71 -1.27 0.79 -0.82
N SER A 72 -0.36 1.74 -1.04
CA SER A 72 -0.51 3.09 -0.52
C SER A 72 -1.73 3.82 -1.09
N PHE A 73 -2.04 3.65 -2.38
CA PHE A 73 -3.25 4.21 -2.99
C PHE A 73 -4.54 3.55 -2.51
N LEU A 74 -4.47 2.39 -1.86
CA LEU A 74 -5.60 1.71 -1.24
C LEU A 74 -5.85 2.16 0.21
N LEU A 75 -4.90 2.84 0.88
CA LEU A 75 -5.09 3.39 2.23
C LEU A 75 -6.26 4.39 2.36
N PRO A 76 -6.54 5.29 1.41
CA PRO A 76 -7.72 6.15 1.46
C PRO A 76 -9.02 5.31 1.51
N ILE A 77 -9.06 4.22 0.73
CA ILE A 77 -10.21 3.33 0.65
C ILE A 77 -10.40 2.59 1.97
N SER A 78 -9.33 2.13 2.62
CA SER A 78 -9.44 1.48 3.92
C SER A 78 -9.95 2.42 5.02
N GLY A 79 -9.56 3.71 4.99
CA GLY A 79 -10.11 4.72 5.91
C GLY A 79 -11.61 4.94 5.74
N ILE A 80 -12.08 4.97 4.49
CA ILE A 80 -13.51 5.08 4.17
C ILE A 80 -14.27 3.83 4.65
N ILE A 81 -13.74 2.63 4.38
CA ILE A 81 -14.33 1.36 4.85
C ILE A 81 -14.41 1.34 6.37
N TYR A 82 -13.33 1.70 7.06
CA TYR A 82 -13.30 1.81 8.52
C TYR A 82 -14.42 2.73 9.01
N THR A 83 -14.51 3.96 8.48
CA THR A 83 -15.50 4.95 8.87
C THR A 83 -16.93 4.43 8.69
N GLY A 84 -17.23 3.83 7.54
CA GLY A 84 -18.54 3.22 7.28
C GLY A 84 -18.84 2.05 8.22
N SER A 85 -17.87 1.16 8.45
CA SER A 85 -18.03 0.02 9.35
C SER A 85 -18.24 0.44 10.82
N TYR A 86 -17.54 1.48 11.26
CA TYR A 86 -17.67 2.02 12.61
C TYR A 86 -19.07 2.62 12.82
N MET A 87 -19.54 3.44 11.88
CA MET A 87 -20.90 4.00 11.95
C MET A 87 -21.98 2.92 11.93
N ALA A 88 -21.77 1.82 11.20
CA ALA A 88 -22.75 0.74 11.10
C ALA A 88 -22.80 -0.18 12.34
N THR A 89 -21.70 -0.29 13.09
CA THR A 89 -21.58 -1.30 14.16
C THR A 89 -21.49 -0.73 15.57
N GLN A 90 -21.06 0.52 15.71
CA GLN A 90 -20.80 1.13 17.02
C GLN A 90 -21.77 2.26 17.36
N VAL A 91 -22.47 2.84 16.38
CA VAL A 91 -23.38 3.95 16.63
C VAL A 91 -24.79 3.43 16.89
N ASP A 92 -25.21 3.51 18.15
CA ASP A 92 -26.58 3.16 18.54
C ASP A 92 -27.53 4.33 18.24
N THR A 93 -28.42 4.12 17.27
CA THR A 93 -29.37 5.16 16.83
C THR A 93 -30.57 5.34 17.76
N THR A 94 -30.67 4.52 18.82
CA THR A 94 -31.86 4.41 19.67
C THR A 94 -31.79 5.21 20.97
N HIS A 95 -30.64 5.81 21.30
CA HIS A 95 -30.45 6.60 22.53
C HIS A 95 -30.71 8.11 22.31
N GLU A 96 -31.05 8.81 23.40
CA GLU A 96 -31.38 10.25 23.42
C GLU A 96 -30.28 11.16 22.83
N TYR A 97 -29.03 10.70 22.83
CA TYR A 97 -27.86 11.40 22.28
C TYR A 97 -27.33 10.84 20.95
N ALA A 98 -28.08 9.95 20.28
CA ALA A 98 -27.66 9.29 19.04
C ALA A 98 -27.22 10.27 17.95
N GLY A 99 -27.87 11.44 17.83
CA GLY A 99 -27.49 12.46 16.85
C GLY A 99 -26.09 13.05 17.07
N ALA A 100 -25.69 13.23 18.34
CA ALA A 100 -24.34 13.73 18.67
C ALA A 100 -23.27 12.66 18.42
N GLU A 101 -23.58 11.39 18.68
CA GLU A 101 -22.68 10.27 18.41
C GLU A 101 -22.46 10.05 16.91
N VAL A 102 -23.53 10.04 16.10
CA VAL A 102 -23.44 9.98 14.63
C VAL A 102 -22.59 11.14 14.10
N ALA A 103 -22.84 12.36 14.58
CA ALA A 103 -22.09 13.54 14.15
C ALA A 103 -20.61 13.44 14.52
N GLY A 104 -20.30 13.01 15.75
CA GLY A 104 -18.93 12.78 16.21
C GLY A 104 -18.21 11.70 15.41
N ALA A 105 -18.87 10.57 15.16
CA ALA A 105 -18.33 9.48 14.35
C ALA A 105 -18.07 9.90 12.90
N ALA A 106 -18.97 10.69 12.31
CA ALA A 106 -18.80 11.20 10.95
C ALA A 106 -17.63 12.19 10.84
N ILE A 107 -17.48 13.11 11.81
CA ILE A 107 -16.37 14.07 11.83
C ILE A 107 -15.04 13.34 12.09
N GLY A 108 -14.98 12.47 13.10
CA GLY A 108 -13.78 11.71 13.44
C GLY A 108 -13.36 10.78 12.31
N GLY A 109 -14.29 10.00 11.75
CA GLY A 109 -14.03 9.12 10.61
C GLY A 109 -13.66 9.89 9.34
N GLY A 110 -14.28 11.05 9.09
CA GLY A 110 -13.91 11.94 8.00
C GLY A 110 -12.48 12.47 8.13
N LEU A 111 -12.04 12.86 9.32
CA LEU A 111 -10.66 13.28 9.59
C LEU A 111 -9.65 12.15 9.39
N VAL A 112 -9.94 10.95 9.91
CA VAL A 112 -9.08 9.76 9.73
C VAL A 112 -8.97 9.39 8.25
N SER A 113 -10.10 9.34 7.55
CA SER A 113 -10.17 9.04 6.11
C SER A 113 -9.43 10.09 5.29
N GLY A 114 -9.58 11.37 5.62
CA GLY A 114 -8.88 12.47 4.96
C GLY A 114 -7.37 12.41 5.16
N PHE A 115 -6.92 12.15 6.39
CA PHE A 115 -5.50 12.01 6.69
C PHE A 115 -4.87 10.80 6.00
N MET A 116 -5.53 9.64 6.04
CA MET A 116 -5.09 8.46 5.29
C MET A 116 -5.15 8.68 3.78
N GLY A 117 -6.11 9.47 3.31
CA GLY A 117 -6.20 9.99 1.95
C GLY A 117 -4.90 10.67 1.52
N PHE A 118 -4.50 11.68 2.29
CA PHE A 118 -3.30 12.47 2.03
C PHE A 118 -2.02 11.63 2.11
N VAL A 119 -1.85 10.87 3.21
CA VAL A 119 -0.66 10.04 3.44
C VAL A 119 -0.55 8.94 2.37
N GLY A 120 -1.64 8.24 2.09
CA GLY A 120 -1.69 7.17 1.09
C GLY A 120 -1.41 7.67 -0.32
N PHE A 121 -1.98 8.81 -0.70
CA PHE A 121 -1.70 9.43 -2.00
C PHE A 121 -0.25 9.87 -2.12
N PHE A 122 0.29 10.56 -1.11
CA PHE A 122 1.67 11.05 -1.12
C PHE A 122 2.69 9.91 -1.20
N LEU A 123 2.57 8.90 -0.33
CA LEU A 123 3.42 7.70 -0.36
C LEU A 123 3.24 6.92 -1.67
N GLY A 124 2.00 6.81 -2.16
CA GLY A 124 1.70 6.16 -3.43
C GLY A 124 2.44 6.81 -4.60
N VAL A 125 2.40 8.14 -4.72
CA VAL A 125 3.12 8.89 -5.76
C VAL A 125 4.63 8.71 -5.62
N VAL A 126 5.18 8.80 -4.42
CA VAL A 126 6.62 8.62 -4.17
C VAL A 126 7.07 7.22 -4.61
N PHE A 127 6.40 6.16 -4.16
CA PHE A 127 6.74 4.79 -4.54
C PHE A 127 6.51 4.52 -6.03
N LEU A 128 5.48 5.11 -6.63
CA LEU A 128 5.21 5.00 -8.06
C LEU A 128 6.36 5.62 -8.88
N VAL A 129 6.76 6.85 -8.55
CA VAL A 129 7.84 7.56 -9.26
C VAL A 129 9.16 6.80 -9.12
N ILE A 130 9.55 6.43 -7.90
CA ILE A 130 10.80 5.68 -7.67
C ILE A 130 10.73 4.31 -8.35
N GLY A 131 9.62 3.59 -8.22
CA GLY A 131 9.42 2.28 -8.83
C GLY A 131 9.48 2.31 -10.36
N LEU A 132 8.95 3.34 -11.00
CA LEU A 132 9.03 3.52 -12.46
C LEU A 132 10.43 3.91 -12.95
N LEU A 133 11.20 4.65 -12.14
CA LEU A 133 12.56 5.06 -12.49
C LEU A 133 13.58 3.92 -12.28
N VAL A 134 13.37 3.08 -11.27
CA VAL A 134 14.26 1.96 -10.96
C VAL A 134 14.12 0.84 -12.00
N GLY A 135 15.26 0.32 -12.47
CA GLY A 135 15.27 -0.87 -13.33
C GLY A 135 14.71 -0.67 -14.74
N ARG A 136 14.62 0.58 -15.21
CA ARG A 136 14.36 0.87 -16.64
C ARG A 136 15.43 0.22 -17.51
N ASP A 137 14.99 -0.55 -18.49
CA ASP A 137 15.88 -1.10 -19.51
C ASP A 137 16.43 0.07 -20.35
N LYS A 138 17.76 0.20 -20.43
CA LYS A 138 18.40 1.21 -21.28
C LYS A 138 18.19 0.78 -22.73
N GLN A 139 17.29 1.46 -23.43
CA GLN A 139 17.10 1.25 -24.87
C GLN A 139 18.29 1.88 -25.59
N VAL A 140 19.29 1.06 -25.95
CA VAL A 140 20.44 1.51 -26.74
C VAL A 140 19.98 1.62 -28.19
N VAL A 141 19.80 2.85 -28.67
CA VAL A 141 19.53 3.11 -30.08
C VAL A 141 20.86 3.01 -30.81
N TYR A 142 21.05 1.93 -31.58
CA TYR A 142 22.18 1.80 -32.47
C TYR A 142 21.95 2.72 -33.67
N VAL A 143 22.71 3.80 -33.76
CA VAL A 143 22.77 4.64 -34.97
C VAL A 143 23.79 4.00 -35.89
N GLU A 144 23.33 3.28 -36.90
CA GLU A 144 24.18 2.74 -37.95
C GLU A 144 24.68 3.90 -38.81
N LYS A 145 25.99 4.16 -38.76
CA LYS A 145 26.62 5.22 -39.54
C LYS A 145 26.69 4.73 -40.98
N GLN A 146 25.81 5.21 -41.86
CA GLN A 146 25.91 4.94 -43.29
C GLN A 146 27.26 5.49 -43.79
N SER A 147 28.15 4.56 -44.15
CA SER A 147 29.37 4.83 -44.90
C SER A 147 28.96 5.35 -46.28
N GLN A 148 28.87 6.68 -46.43
CA GLN A 148 28.91 7.31 -47.75
C GLN A 148 30.28 7.00 -48.35
N THR A 149 30.29 6.07 -49.30
CA THR A 149 31.43 5.83 -50.19
C THR A 149 31.54 7.03 -51.13
N ASP A 150 32.71 7.68 -51.12
CA ASP A 150 33.13 8.73 -52.04
C ASP A 150 33.12 8.28 -53.51
#